data_AF-A0A969X5X7-F1
#
_entry.id   AF-A0A969X5X7-F1
#
_cell.length_a   1.000
_cell.length_b   1.000
_cell.length_c   1.000
_cell.angle_alpha   90.00
_cell.angle_beta   90.00
_cell.angle_gamma   90.00
#
_symmetry.space_group_name_H-M   'P 1'
#
loop_
_entity.id
_entity.type
_entity.pdbx_description
1 polymer ?
#
loop_
_entity_poly.entity_id
_entity_poly.type
_entity_poly.pdbx_seq_one_letter_code
_entity_poly.pdbx_strand_id
1 'polypeptide(L)'
;MSENKTLNNLMEAFAGESQANRKYVAYAKKAEKEGKLNAAKLFRAAADAETLHALKLFEVAGKIGSTAENLKDGIEGETYEYKEML
;
A
#
# COMPACT_ATOMS: atom_id res chain seq x y z
N MET A 1 -18.48 19.84 -3.47
CA MET A 1 -18.21 18.72 -2.55
C MET A 1 -16.78 18.90 -2.07
N SER A 2 -16.56 19.05 -0.76
CA SER A 2 -15.27 19.51 -0.24
C SER A 2 -14.14 18.60 -0.70
N GLU A 3 -13.09 19.16 -1.31
CA GLU A 3 -11.88 18.44 -1.76
C GLU A 3 -11.32 17.52 -0.67
N ASN A 4 -11.51 17.91 0.59
CA ASN A 4 -11.15 17.14 1.78
C ASN A 4 -11.81 15.75 1.83
N LYS A 5 -13.09 15.60 1.46
CA LYS A 5 -13.77 14.28 1.51
C LYS A 5 -13.22 13.33 0.45
N THR A 6 -13.00 13.82 -0.77
CA THR A 6 -12.45 13.00 -1.85
C THR A 6 -11.02 12.57 -1.54
N LEU A 7 -10.18 13.49 -1.06
CA LEU A 7 -8.81 13.16 -0.67
C LEU A 7 -8.78 12.13 0.47
N ASN A 8 -9.62 12.28 1.50
CA ASN A 8 -9.69 11.31 2.59
C ASN A 8 -10.09 9.93 2.08
N ASN A 9 -11.10 9.85 1.20
CA ASN A 9 -11.51 8.59 0.60
C ASN A 9 -10.39 7.94 -0.22
N LEU A 10 -9.62 8.73 -0.98
CA LEU A 10 -8.47 8.22 -1.74
C LEU A 10 -7.38 7.68 -0.83
N MET A 11 -7.08 8.37 0.28
CA MET A 11 -6.08 7.92 1.24
C MET A 11 -6.54 6.69 2.04
N GLU A 12 -7.83 6.60 2.38
CA GLU A 12 -8.42 5.41 3.01
C GLU A 12 -8.36 4.21 2.07
N ALA A 13 -8.71 4.40 0.80
CA ALA A 13 -8.59 3.36 -0.22
C ALA A 13 -7.12 2.93 -0.41
N PHE A 14 -6.19 3.89 -0.51
CA PHE A 14 -4.75 3.60 -0.61
C PHE A 14 -4.27 2.73 0.56
N ALA A 15 -4.67 3.05 1.79
CA ALA A 15 -4.34 2.25 2.97
C ALA A 15 -4.97 0.84 2.89
N GLY A 16 -6.22 0.72 2.44
CA GLY A 16 -6.92 -0.54 2.24
C GLY A 16 -6.21 -1.45 1.23
N GLU A 17 -5.87 -0.93 0.06
CA GLU A 17 -5.16 -1.67 -0.99
C GLU A 17 -3.75 -2.06 -0.57
N SER A 18 -3.05 -1.18 0.15
CA SER A 18 -1.71 -1.48 0.71
C SER A 18 -1.77 -2.64 1.72
N GLN A 19 -2.78 -2.66 2.59
CA GLN A 19 -2.99 -3.76 3.53
C GLN A 19 -3.42 -5.06 2.83
N ALA A 20 -4.28 -4.98 1.83
CA ALA A 20 -4.70 -6.13 1.01
C ALA A 20 -3.50 -6.79 0.32
N ASN A 21 -2.67 -5.97 -0.33
CA ASN A 21 -1.41 -6.41 -0.92
C ASN A 21 -0.53 -7.18 0.08
N ARG A 22 -0.25 -6.61 1.26
CA ARG A 22 0.60 -7.27 2.27
C ARG A 22 -0.01 -8.58 2.78
N LYS A 23 -1.34 -8.64 2.97
CA LYS A 23 -2.06 -9.88 3.31
C LYS A 23 -1.89 -10.94 2.21
N TYR A 24 -2.09 -10.59 0.95
CA TYR A 24 -1.98 -11.53 -0.16
C TYR A 24 -0.55 -12.05 -0.36
N VAL A 25 0.47 -11.22 -0.15
CA VAL A 25 1.87 -11.68 -0.11
C VAL A 25 2.07 -12.71 1.01
N ALA A 26 1.52 -12.48 2.20
CA ALA A 26 1.62 -13.44 3.31
C ALA A 26 0.88 -14.75 3.01
N TYR A 27 -0.32 -14.67 2.41
CA TYR A 27 -1.12 -15.84 2.05
C TYR A 27 -0.46 -16.66 0.94
N ALA A 28 0.16 -16.00 -0.04
CA ALA A 28 0.95 -16.68 -1.07
C ALA A 28 2.08 -17.52 -0.47
N LYS A 29 2.85 -16.95 0.47
CA LYS A 29 3.93 -17.65 1.17
C LYS A 29 3.40 -18.84 1.99
N LYS A 30 2.23 -18.70 2.61
CA LYS A 30 1.59 -19.79 3.36
C LYS A 30 1.14 -20.92 2.42
N ALA A 31 0.48 -20.58 1.31
CA ALA A 31 0.06 -21.53 0.29
C ALA A 31 1.23 -22.30 -0.33
N GLU A 32 2.38 -21.64 -0.56
CA GLU A 32 3.62 -22.31 -1.02
C GLU A 32 4.12 -23.34 -0.01
N LYS A 33 4.19 -22.99 1.27
CA LYS A 33 4.60 -23.91 2.34
C LYS A 33 3.68 -25.12 2.47
N GLU A 34 2.43 -25.00 2.06
CA GLU A 34 1.43 -26.08 2.07
C GLU A 34 1.37 -26.87 0.75
N GLY A 35 2.25 -26.57 -0.21
CA GLY A 35 2.27 -27.19 -1.54
C GLY A 35 1.08 -26.79 -2.43
N LYS A 36 0.32 -25.75 -2.06
CA LYS A 36 -0.83 -25.24 -2.82
C LYS A 36 -0.39 -24.20 -3.86
N LEU A 37 0.40 -24.64 -4.83
CA LEU A 37 1.10 -23.76 -5.79
C LEU A 37 0.15 -22.88 -6.62
N ASN A 38 -1.02 -23.39 -7.03
CA ASN A 38 -2.01 -22.59 -7.77
C ASN A 38 -2.60 -21.47 -6.92
N ALA A 39 -2.91 -21.75 -5.65
CA ALA A 39 -3.41 -20.74 -4.72
C ALA A 39 -2.33 -19.68 -4.44
N ALA A 40 -1.08 -20.09 -4.28
CA ALA A 40 0.04 -19.17 -4.14
C ALA A 40 0.20 -18.25 -5.35
N LYS A 41 0.13 -18.81 -6.56
CA LYS A 41 0.18 -18.03 -7.80
C LYS A 41 -0.97 -17.02 -7.89
N LEU A 42 -2.19 -17.43 -7.51
CA LEU A 42 -3.34 -16.55 -7.48
C LEU A 42 -3.16 -15.40 -6.49
N PHE A 43 -2.71 -15.68 -5.26
CA PHE A 43 -2.46 -14.64 -4.26
C PHE A 43 -1.34 -13.68 -4.68
N ARG A 44 -0.28 -14.17 -5.35
CA ARG A 44 0.76 -13.28 -5.91
C ARG A 44 0.18 -12.35 -6.97
N ALA A 45 -0.59 -12.88 -7.91
CA ALA A 45 -1.23 -12.06 -8.94
C ALA A 45 -2.20 -11.02 -8.35
N ALA A 46 -2.97 -11.40 -7.32
CA ALA A 46 -3.84 -10.46 -6.61
C ALA A 46 -3.01 -9.39 -5.89
N ALA A 47 -1.91 -9.75 -5.22
CA ALA A 47 -1.03 -8.78 -4.60
C ALA A 47 -0.48 -7.78 -5.63
N ASP A 48 -0.02 -8.25 -6.79
CA ASP A 48 0.48 -7.38 -7.86
C ASP A 48 -0.61 -6.41 -8.36
N ALA A 49 -1.87 -6.87 -8.46
CA ALA A 49 -3.01 -6.01 -8.79
C ALA A 49 -3.25 -4.93 -7.71
N GLU A 50 -3.25 -5.29 -6.42
CA GLU A 50 -3.46 -4.29 -5.36
C GLU A 50 -2.29 -3.29 -5.27
N THR A 51 -1.07 -3.69 -5.67
CA THR A 51 0.03 -2.73 -5.84
C THR A 51 -0.32 -1.69 -6.90
N LEU A 52 -0.87 -2.09 -8.05
CA LEU A 52 -1.28 -1.15 -9.10
C LEU A 52 -2.41 -0.23 -8.62
N HIS A 53 -3.41 -0.77 -7.92
CA HIS A 53 -4.50 0.02 -7.35
C HIS A 53 -3.98 1.06 -6.34
N ALA A 54 -3.17 0.63 -5.37
CA ALA A 54 -2.59 1.52 -4.36
C ALA A 54 -1.76 2.64 -5.00
N LEU A 55 -0.85 2.29 -5.92
CA LEU A 55 -0.02 3.29 -6.60
C LEU A 55 -0.87 4.29 -7.39
N LYS A 56 -1.92 3.82 -8.07
CA LYS A 56 -2.80 4.72 -8.83
C LYS A 56 -3.61 5.66 -7.92
N LEU A 57 -4.11 5.15 -6.80
CA LEU A 57 -4.82 5.97 -5.81
C LEU A 57 -3.90 7.06 -5.22
N PHE A 58 -2.65 6.71 -4.91
CA PHE A 58 -1.66 7.65 -4.37
C PHE A 58 -1.26 8.73 -5.39
N GLU A 59 -1.12 8.34 -6.66
CA GLU A 59 -0.90 9.27 -7.78
C GLU A 59 -2.07 10.25 -7.93
N VAL A 60 -3.32 9.74 -7.98
CA VAL A 60 -4.53 10.55 -8.13
C VAL A 60 -4.78 11.45 -6.92
N ALA A 61 -4.35 11.02 -5.73
CA ALA A 61 -4.37 11.84 -4.51
C ALA A 61 -3.34 13.00 -4.54
N GLY A 62 -2.48 13.08 -5.55
CA GLY A 62 -1.46 14.12 -5.68
C GLY A 62 -0.34 14.01 -4.63
N LYS A 63 -0.09 12.79 -4.14
CA LYS A 63 0.90 12.54 -3.06
C LYS A 63 2.30 12.21 -3.56
N ILE A 64 2.48 12.12 -4.87
CA ILE A 64 3.81 11.92 -5.49
C ILE A 64 4.35 13.30 -5.87
N GLY A 65 5.31 13.80 -5.09
CA GLY A 65 6.04 15.04 -5.38
C GLY A 65 7.36 14.78 -6.12
N SER A 66 8.24 15.78 -6.12
CA SER A 66 9.63 15.62 -6.55
C SER A 66 10.37 14.62 -5.66
N THR A 67 11.49 14.08 -6.13
CA THR A 67 12.33 13.16 -5.35
C THR A 67 12.75 13.77 -4.00
N ALA A 68 13.05 15.07 -3.95
CA ALA A 68 13.42 15.75 -2.72
C ALA A 68 12.24 15.83 -1.73
N GLU A 69 11.03 16.13 -2.22
CA GLU A 69 9.81 16.15 -1.39
C GLU A 69 9.47 14.76 -0.86
N ASN A 70 9.54 13.73 -1.70
CA ASN A 70 9.26 12.35 -1.31
C ASN A 70 10.28 11.81 -0.28
N LEU A 71 11.56 12.21 -0.39
CA LEU A 71 12.58 11.87 0.62
C LEU A 71 12.28 12.53 1.96
N LYS A 72 11.86 13.79 1.94
CA LYS A 72 11.46 14.50 3.17
C LYS A 72 10.25 13.84 3.82
N ASP A 73 9.22 13.53 3.05
CA ASP A 73 8.03 12.80 3.53
C ASP A 73 8.40 11.47 4.19
N GLY A 74 9.26 10.67 3.57
CA GLY A 74 9.76 9.42 4.15
C GLY A 74 10.52 9.60 5.46
N ILE A 75 11.41 10.61 5.55
CA ILE A 75 12.13 10.92 6.80
C ILE A 75 11.16 11.34 7.91
N GLU A 76 10.16 12.16 7.60
CA GLU A 76 9.15 12.61 8.55
C GLU A 76 8.32 11.43 9.07
N GLY A 77 7.90 10.52 8.18
CA GLY A 77 7.19 9.29 8.55
C GLY A 77 7.97 8.40 9.50
N GLU A 78 9.20 8.03 9.13
CA GLU A 78 10.08 7.17 9.96
C GLU A 78 10.42 7.82 11.30
N THR A 79 10.64 9.15 11.31
CA THR A 79 10.92 9.90 12.54
C THR A 79 9.73 9.88 13.50
N TYR A 80 8.51 10.03 12.97
CA TYR A 80 7.30 9.95 13.77
C TYR A 80 7.11 8.57 14.38
N GLU A 81 7.26 7.50 13.58
CA GLU A 81 7.17 6.12 14.06
C GLU A 81 8.18 5.85 15.17
N TYR A 82 9.43 6.25 14.99
CA TYR A 82 10.50 6.04 15.97
C TYR A 82 10.30 6.80 17.29
N LYS A 83 9.74 8.02 17.25
CA LYS A 83 9.60 8.86 18.45
C LYS A 83 8.30 8.65 19.21
N GLU A 84 7.21 8.37 18.49
CA GLU A 84 5.85 8.43 19.04
C GLU A 84 5.16 7.07 19.07
N MET A 85 5.63 6.07 18.30
CA MET A 85 4.96 4.75 18.19
C MET A 85 5.78 3.56 18.69
N LEU A 86 7.11 3.64 18.69
CA LEU A 86 8.03 2.61 19.21
C LEU A 86 8.55 2.96 20.61
#